data_AF-M1NZM1-F1
#
_entry.id   AF-M1NZM1-F1
#
_cell.length_a   1.000
_cell.length_b   1.000
_cell.length_c   1.000
_cell.angle_alpha   90.00
_cell.angle_beta   90.00
_cell.angle_gamma   90.00
#
_symmetry.space_group_name_H-M   'P 1'
#
loop_
_entity.id
_entity.type
_entity.pdbx_description
1 polymer ?
#
loop_
_entity_poly.entity_id
_entity_poly.type
_entity_poly.pdbx_seq_one_letter_code
_entity_poly.pdbx_strand_id
1 'polypeptide(L)'
;MAGNYSFRYTLDNYINLLTFCFQLNLTHPKIIMDELTNDLKKKLIEVLNLTDITPEEIDENEQLVGGDLGIDSIDVLEMVVMVEKEYGVVINNKDIGEKVFSTLAALTDYIRENSPTLAS
;
A
#
# COMPACT_ATOMS: atom_id res chain seq x y z
N MET A 1 -18.29 14.37 -51.16
CA MET A 1 -17.44 13.16 -51.14
C MET A 1 -16.85 13.04 -49.75
N ALA A 2 -17.41 12.14 -48.92
CA ALA A 2 -16.99 11.92 -47.54
C ALA A 2 -15.92 10.83 -47.50
N GLY A 3 -14.73 11.16 -46.97
CA GLY A 3 -13.64 10.21 -46.75
C GLY A 3 -13.91 9.38 -45.51
N ASN A 4 -14.01 8.06 -45.68
CA ASN A 4 -14.13 7.07 -44.62
C ASN A 4 -12.80 6.93 -43.86
N TYR A 5 -12.78 7.34 -42.59
CA TYR A 5 -11.72 7.00 -41.66
C TYR A 5 -11.95 5.58 -41.13
N SER A 6 -11.32 4.59 -41.76
CA SER A 6 -11.22 3.23 -41.21
C SER A 6 -9.90 3.10 -40.46
N PHE A 7 -9.93 3.33 -39.14
CA PHE A 7 -8.82 2.99 -38.25
C PHE A 7 -8.73 1.46 -38.12
N ARG A 8 -7.89 0.83 -38.94
CA ARG A 8 -7.44 -0.55 -38.74
C ARG A 8 -6.37 -0.54 -37.66
N TYR A 9 -6.76 -0.79 -36.41
CA TYR A 9 -5.82 -1.16 -35.37
C TYR A 9 -5.20 -2.51 -35.75
N THR A 10 -3.89 -2.52 -36.00
CA THR A 10 -3.14 -3.70 -36.44
C THR A 10 -2.69 -4.48 -35.19
N LEU A 11 -2.80 -5.80 -35.24
CA LEU A 11 -2.69 -6.76 -34.11
C LEU A 11 -1.32 -6.78 -33.39
N ASP A 12 -0.33 -6.01 -33.83
CA ASP A 12 1.01 -5.98 -33.25
C ASP A 12 1.07 -5.34 -31.86
N ASN A 13 0.05 -4.56 -31.46
CA ASN A 13 0.02 -3.91 -30.14
C ASN A 13 -0.49 -4.82 -29.01
N TYR A 14 -1.11 -5.96 -29.33
CA TYR A 14 -1.65 -6.87 -28.32
C TYR A 14 -0.61 -7.89 -27.83
N ILE A 15 0.39 -8.20 -28.65
CA ILE A 15 1.47 -9.14 -28.28
C ILE A 15 2.41 -8.53 -27.23
N ASN A 16 2.62 -7.20 -27.25
CA ASN A 16 3.36 -6.53 -26.18
C ASN A 16 2.58 -6.45 -24.86
N LEU A 17 1.24 -6.36 -24.89
CA LEU A 17 0.44 -6.37 -23.67
C LEU A 17 0.36 -7.77 -23.05
N LEU A 18 0.22 -8.83 -23.87
CA LEU A 18 0.21 -10.22 -23.38
C LEU A 18 1.58 -10.70 -22.88
N THR A 19 2.68 -10.22 -23.46
CA THR A 19 4.03 -10.50 -22.92
C THR A 19 4.22 -9.81 -21.57
N PHE A 20 3.69 -8.59 -21.40
CA PHE A 20 3.77 -7.87 -20.11
C PHE A 20 2.89 -8.52 -19.03
N CYS A 21 1.70 -9.01 -19.39
CA CYS A 21 0.81 -9.70 -18.46
C CYS A 21 1.31 -11.09 -18.04
N PHE A 22 2.11 -11.78 -18.86
CA PHE A 22 2.68 -13.08 -18.48
C PHE A 22 3.87 -12.95 -17.51
N GLN A 23 4.55 -11.80 -17.50
CA GLN A 23 5.58 -11.49 -16.49
C GLN A 23 4.99 -11.10 -15.11
N LEU A 24 3.70 -10.75 -15.04
CA LEU A 24 3.02 -10.33 -13.80
C LEU A 24 2.38 -11.50 -13.04
N ASN A 25 2.50 -12.73 -13.53
CA ASN A 25 1.80 -13.88 -12.96
C ASN A 25 2.73 -15.09 -12.78
N LEU A 26 3.76 -14.95 -11.94
CA LEU A 26 4.35 -15.98 -11.06
C LEU A 26 5.77 -15.55 -10.62
N THR A 27 6.05 -15.69 -9.32
CA THR A 27 7.31 -15.33 -8.59
C THR A 27 7.31 -13.83 -8.24
N HIS A 28 7.07 -13.36 -7.01
CA HIS A 28 7.89 -13.58 -5.81
C HIS A 28 7.04 -13.34 -4.53
N PRO A 29 7.07 -14.23 -3.52
CA PRO A 29 6.48 -13.93 -2.21
C PRO A 29 7.17 -12.76 -1.47
N LYS A 30 8.34 -12.32 -1.95
CA LYS A 30 9.08 -11.16 -1.42
C LYS A 30 8.64 -9.82 -2.01
N ILE A 31 8.07 -9.80 -3.23
CA ILE A 31 7.66 -8.55 -3.92
C ILE A 31 6.31 -8.05 -3.38
N ILE A 32 5.43 -8.96 -2.92
CA ILE A 32 4.14 -8.58 -2.30
C ILE A 32 4.36 -7.79 -1.00
N MET A 33 5.41 -8.15 -0.24
CA MET A 33 5.78 -7.44 0.99
C MET A 33 6.16 -5.99 0.69
N ASP A 34 7.03 -5.78 -0.30
CA ASP A 34 7.51 -4.46 -0.67
C ASP A 34 6.38 -3.57 -1.22
N GLU A 35 5.44 -4.12 -2.01
CA GLU A 35 4.35 -3.34 -2.58
C GLU A 35 3.34 -2.86 -1.53
N LEU A 36 2.89 -3.74 -0.61
CA LEU A 36 1.98 -3.34 0.47
C LEU A 36 2.64 -2.33 1.41
N THR A 37 3.89 -2.59 1.79
CA THR A 37 4.65 -1.70 2.66
C THR A 37 4.84 -0.33 2.00
N ASN A 38 5.21 -0.27 0.72
CA ASN A 38 5.40 1.00 0.00
C ASN A 38 4.07 1.76 -0.19
N ASP A 39 2.98 1.06 -0.49
CA ASP A 39 1.63 1.65 -0.55
C ASP A 39 1.22 2.24 0.81
N LEU A 40 1.44 1.50 1.90
CA LEU A 40 1.20 1.99 3.25
C LEU A 40 2.03 3.22 3.57
N LYS A 41 3.33 3.27 3.20
CA LYS A 41 4.18 4.46 3.43
C LYS A 41 3.65 5.69 2.72
N LYS A 42 3.23 5.56 1.46
CA LYS A 42 2.63 6.67 0.70
C LYS A 42 1.35 7.16 1.35
N LYS A 43 0.46 6.23 1.73
CA LYS A 43 -0.79 6.57 2.41
C LYS A 43 -0.54 7.21 3.78
N LEU A 44 0.43 6.72 4.54
CA LEU A 44 0.87 7.30 5.80
C LEU A 44 1.28 8.77 5.61
N ILE A 45 2.12 9.05 4.62
CA ILE A 45 2.56 10.41 4.31
C ILE A 45 1.38 11.30 3.90
N GLU A 46 0.45 10.78 3.10
CA GLU A 46 -0.74 11.53 2.67
C GLU A 46 -1.70 11.80 3.83
N VAL A 47 -1.97 10.80 4.67
CA VAL A 47 -2.90 10.88 5.81
C VAL A 47 -2.33 11.78 6.90
N LEU A 48 -1.06 11.60 7.24
CA LEU A 48 -0.38 12.38 8.27
C LEU A 48 0.19 13.70 7.75
N ASN A 49 -0.02 14.00 6.47
CA ASN A 49 0.46 15.19 5.78
C ASN A 49 1.96 15.47 5.99
N LEU A 50 2.76 14.40 6.02
CA LEU A 50 4.20 14.44 6.28
C LEU A 50 4.94 14.86 4.99
N THR A 51 4.81 16.13 4.63
CA THR A 51 5.37 16.69 3.38
C THR A 51 6.90 16.83 3.38
N ASP A 52 7.53 16.66 4.55
CA ASP A 52 8.97 16.79 4.74
C ASP A 52 9.74 15.46 4.64
N ILE A 53 9.04 14.33 4.48
CA ILE A 53 9.64 13.00 4.38
C ILE A 53 9.16 12.27 3.12
N THR A 54 9.97 11.35 2.63
CA THR A 54 9.63 10.46 1.51
C THR A 54 9.33 9.04 1.98
N PRO A 55 8.55 8.24 1.24
CA PRO A 55 8.29 6.84 1.60
C PRO A 55 9.57 5.98 1.57
N GLU A 56 10.65 6.46 0.98
CA GLU A 56 11.94 5.78 1.02
C GLU A 56 12.71 6.04 2.32
N GLU A 57 12.43 7.15 3.00
CA GLU A 57 13.06 7.55 4.26
C GLU A 57 12.40 6.91 5.49
N ILE A 58 11.16 6.43 5.37
CA ILE A 58 10.48 5.71 6.44
C ILE A 58 11.05 4.29 6.50
N ASP A 59 11.82 3.96 7.53
CA ASP A 59 12.24 2.57 7.79
C ASP A 59 11.07 1.77 8.37
N GLU A 60 10.93 0.52 7.94
CA GLU A 60 9.83 -0.33 8.39
C GLU A 60 10.00 -0.86 9.82
N ASN A 61 11.25 -0.92 10.28
CA ASN A 61 11.64 -1.38 11.62
C ASN A 61 11.76 -0.22 12.61
N GLU A 62 11.67 1.02 12.11
CA GLU A 62 11.74 2.21 12.93
C GLU A 62 10.40 2.51 13.60
N GLN A 63 10.49 3.16 14.75
CA GLN A 63 9.33 3.51 15.54
C GLN A 63 8.56 4.64 14.85
N LEU A 64 7.34 4.34 14.41
CA LEU A 64 6.45 5.33 13.79
C LEU A 64 5.94 6.32 14.85
N VAL A 65 5.32 5.80 15.92
CA VAL A 65 4.67 6.60 16.97
C VAL A 65 5.66 7.07 18.02
N GLY A 66 5.74 8.37 18.24
CA GLY A 66 6.70 8.96 19.18
C GLY A 66 8.16 8.82 18.76
N GLY A 67 8.43 8.51 17.49
CA GLY A 67 9.75 8.58 16.87
C GLY A 67 10.03 9.93 16.22
N ASP A 68 11.06 9.99 15.35
CA ASP A 68 11.48 11.20 14.64
C ASP A 68 10.48 11.68 13.57
N LEU A 69 9.49 10.85 13.22
CA LEU A 69 8.42 11.18 12.27
C LEU A 69 7.36 12.12 12.85
N GLY A 70 7.38 12.40 14.15
CA GLY A 70 6.45 13.32 14.80
C GLY A 70 5.01 12.81 14.87
N ILE A 71 4.80 11.50 14.75
CA ILE A 71 3.48 10.87 14.82
C ILE A 71 3.02 10.82 16.27
N ASP A 72 1.92 11.51 16.56
CA ASP A 72 1.32 11.59 17.88
C ASP A 72 0.24 10.53 18.08
N SER A 73 -0.20 10.35 19.33
CA SER A 73 -1.30 9.43 19.68
C SER A 73 -2.65 9.72 18.98
N ILE A 74 -2.84 10.93 18.44
CA ILE A 74 -4.02 11.32 17.66
C ILE A 74 -3.91 10.78 16.24
N ASP A 75 -2.74 10.92 15.62
CA ASP A 75 -2.42 10.45 14.28
C ASP A 75 -2.61 8.93 14.15
N VAL A 76 -2.31 8.19 15.23
CA VAL A 76 -2.60 6.75 15.32
C VAL A 76 -4.06 6.41 15.06
N LEU A 77 -4.99 7.22 15.58
CA LEU A 77 -6.40 6.97 15.36
C LEU A 77 -6.79 7.17 13.90
N GLU A 78 -6.16 8.13 13.21
CA GLU A 78 -6.41 8.36 11.79
C GLU A 78 -5.86 7.22 10.93
N MET A 79 -4.69 6.69 11.28
CA MET A 79 -4.14 5.49 10.65
C MET A 79 -5.05 4.26 10.84
N VAL A 80 -5.61 4.04 12.04
CA VAL A 80 -6.57 2.95 12.30
C VAL A 80 -7.76 3.07 11.34
N VAL A 81 -8.33 4.27 11.23
CA VAL A 81 -9.49 4.51 10.37
C VAL A 81 -9.15 4.33 8.90
N MET A 82 -7.95 4.74 8.46
CA MET A 82 -7.49 4.49 7.09
C MET A 82 -7.41 2.98 6.81
N VAL A 83 -6.80 2.22 7.73
CA VAL A 83 -6.59 0.78 7.56
C VAL A 83 -7.92 0.01 7.54
N GLU A 84 -8.86 0.39 8.40
CA GLU A 84 -10.22 -0.14 8.42
C GLU A 84 -10.96 0.10 7.10
N LYS A 85 -10.81 1.29 6.51
CA LYS A 85 -11.52 1.67 5.28
C LYS A 85 -10.87 1.12 4.01
N GLU A 86 -9.55 1.04 3.95
CA GLU A 86 -8.80 0.59 2.77
C GLU A 86 -8.66 -0.93 2.72
N TYR A 87 -8.30 -1.55 3.85
CA TYR A 87 -7.99 -2.97 3.91
C TYR A 87 -9.08 -3.82 4.58
N GLY A 88 -10.10 -3.19 5.16
CA GLY A 88 -11.19 -3.89 5.86
C GLY A 88 -10.76 -4.51 7.19
N VAL A 89 -9.63 -4.06 7.75
CA VAL A 89 -9.01 -4.65 8.95
C VAL A 89 -9.41 -3.87 10.18
N VAL A 90 -10.15 -4.49 11.10
CA VAL A 90 -10.68 -3.83 12.31
C VAL A 90 -9.73 -4.01 13.50
N ILE A 91 -9.35 -2.89 14.14
CA ILE A 91 -8.46 -2.87 15.31
C ILE A 91 -9.26 -2.46 16.54
N ASN A 92 -9.92 -3.43 17.18
CA ASN A 92 -10.80 -3.19 18.33
C ASN A 92 -10.08 -3.03 19.67
N ASN A 93 -8.78 -3.26 19.73
CA ASN A 93 -8.03 -3.27 20.99
C ASN A 93 -6.94 -2.20 20.96
N LYS A 94 -6.99 -1.26 21.90
CA LYS A 94 -6.05 -0.15 22.01
C LYS A 94 -4.60 -0.63 22.19
N ASP A 95 -4.38 -1.63 23.03
CA ASP A 95 -3.04 -2.22 23.26
C ASP A 95 -2.50 -2.90 21.99
N ILE A 96 -3.38 -3.47 21.16
CA ILE A 96 -2.99 -4.06 19.87
C ILE A 96 -2.71 -2.95 18.87
N GLY A 97 -3.56 -1.91 18.80
CA GLY A 97 -3.34 -0.75 17.95
C GLY A 97 -1.98 -0.11 18.22
N GLU A 98 -1.67 0.22 19.48
CA GLU A 98 -0.37 0.80 19.83
C GLU A 98 0.82 -0.07 19.40
N LYS A 99 0.68 -1.41 19.43
CA LYS A 99 1.72 -2.33 18.94
C LYS A 99 1.77 -2.43 17.42
N VAL A 100 0.62 -2.46 16.76
CA VAL A 100 0.50 -2.56 15.30
C VAL A 100 1.01 -1.28 14.65
N PHE A 101 0.73 -0.11 15.25
CA PHE A 101 1.24 1.18 14.80
C PHE A 101 2.61 1.53 15.40
N SER A 102 3.24 0.63 16.16
CA SER A 102 4.57 0.90 16.70
C SER A 102 5.62 0.99 15.59
N THR A 103 5.54 0.10 14.60
CA THR A 103 6.46 -0.01 13.47
C THR A 103 5.65 -0.31 12.21
N LEU A 104 6.14 0.10 11.06
CA LEU A 104 5.45 -0.18 9.80
C LEU A 104 5.42 -1.68 9.48
N ALA A 105 6.46 -2.42 9.88
CA ALA A 105 6.52 -3.87 9.73
C ALA A 105 5.35 -4.54 10.49
N ALA A 106 5.12 -4.15 11.75
CA ALA A 106 4.00 -4.66 12.54
C ALA A 106 2.64 -4.31 11.90
N LEU A 107 2.51 -3.11 11.34
CA LEU A 107 1.31 -2.69 10.62
C LEU A 107 1.06 -3.55 9.39
N THR A 108 2.10 -3.71 8.56
CA THR A 108 2.06 -4.50 7.32
C THR A 108 1.70 -5.95 7.64
N ASP A 109 2.33 -6.53 8.66
CA ASP A 109 2.08 -7.90 9.10
C ASP A 109 0.65 -8.08 9.59
N TYR A 110 0.16 -7.14 10.40
CA TYR A 110 -1.20 -7.20 10.92
C TYR A 110 -2.24 -7.10 9.80
N ILE A 111 -2.04 -6.17 8.85
CA ILE A 111 -2.92 -6.02 7.68
C ILE A 111 -2.90 -7.29 6.84
N ARG A 112 -1.72 -7.88 6.59
CA ARG A 112 -1.60 -9.11 5.82
C ARG A 112 -2.31 -10.29 6.48
N GLU A 113 -2.22 -10.42 7.79
CA GLU A 113 -2.88 -11.50 8.53
C GLU A 113 -4.40 -11.34 8.63
N ASN A 114 -4.88 -10.10 8.63
CA ASN A 114 -6.30 -9.79 8.90
C ASN A 114 -7.07 -9.25 7.69
N SER A 115 -6.40 -8.88 6.59
CA SER A 115 -7.04 -8.30 5.41
C SER A 115 -7.62 -9.42 4.54
N PRO A 116 -8.95 -9.47 4.37
CA PRO A 116 -9.59 -10.44 3.47
C PRO A 116 -9.29 -10.14 1.99
N THR A 117 -8.88 -8.90 1.67
CA THR A 117 -8.72 -8.38 0.31
C THR A 117 -7.43 -8.87 -0.37
N LEU A 118 -6.40 -9.20 0.40
CA LEU A 118 -5.12 -9.73 -0.09
C LEU A 118 -5.09 -11.26 -0.21
N ALA A 119 -6.13 -11.94 0.26
CA ALA A 119 -6.22 -13.39 0.33
C ALA A 119 -7.02 -14.03 -0.83
N SER A 120 -7.50 -13.25 -1.82
CA SER A 120 -8.32 -13.72 -2.95
C SER A 120 -7.60 -13.70 -4.29
#